data_AF-A0A323V617-F1
#
_entry.id   AF-A0A323V617-F1
#
_cell.length_a   1.000
_cell.length_b   1.000
_cell.length_c   1.000
_cell.angle_alpha   90.00
_cell.angle_beta   90.00
_cell.angle_gamma   90.00
#
_symmetry.space_group_name_H-M   'P 1'
#
loop_
_entity.id
_entity.type
_entity.pdbx_description
1 polymer ?
#
loop_
_entity_poly.entity_id
_entity_poly.type
_entity_poly.pdbx_seq_one_letter_code
_entity_poly.pdbx_strand_id
1 'polypeptide(L)' 'MRMRKKADLPTKPCAACGRPFAWRRKWARCWDEVRYCSERCRHAARKTS' A
#
# COMPACT_ATOMS: atom_id res chain seq x y z
N MET A 1 18.70 18.52 14.93
CA MET A 1 17.65 17.53 15.26
C MET A 1 17.41 16.64 14.05
N ARG A 2 17.61 15.32 14.16
CA ARG A 2 17.39 14.38 13.05
C ARG A 2 15.91 14.36 12.70
N MET A 3 15.55 15.09 11.65
CA MET A 3 14.26 15.00 10.99
C MET A 3 14.11 13.54 10.54
N ARG A 4 13.40 12.70 11.31
CA ARG A 4 13.05 11.33 10.90
C ARG A 4 12.18 11.45 9.66
N LYS A 5 12.83 11.44 8.48
CA LYS A 5 12.16 11.48 7.18
C LYS A 5 11.21 10.28 7.16
N LYS A 6 9.96 10.48 6.77
CA LYS A 6 8.96 9.42 6.50
C LYS A 6 9.37 8.47 5.34
N ALA A 7 10.66 8.41 5.02
CA ALA A 7 11.26 7.68 3.91
C ALA A 7 11.67 6.24 4.27
N ASP A 8 11.75 5.90 5.57
CA ASP A 8 12.05 4.52 6.02
C ASP A 8 10.81 3.61 6.04
N LEU A 9 9.64 4.11 5.61
CA LEU A 9 8.44 3.30 5.54
C LEU A 9 8.49 2.42 4.28
N PRO A 10 8.27 1.10 4.38
CA PRO A 10 8.30 0.24 3.22
C PRO A 10 7.23 0.69 2.23
N THR A 11 7.64 0.90 0.99
CA THR A 11 6.75 1.16 -0.15
C THR A 11 6.53 -0.15 -0.89
N LYS A 12 5.29 -0.41 -1.29
CA LYS A 12 4.93 -1.56 -2.13
C LYS A 12 4.27 -1.07 -3.43
N PRO A 13 4.48 -1.74 -4.56
CA PRO A 13 3.73 -1.45 -5.78
C PRO A 13 2.29 -1.94 -5.67
N CYS A 14 1.33 -1.16 -6.16
CA CYS A 14 -0.08 -1.58 -6.20
C CYS A 14 -0.29 -2.60 -7.32
N ALA A 15 -0.82 -3.79 -7.00
CA ALA A 15 -1.09 -4.84 -7.99
C ALA A 15 -2.17 -4.48 -9.03
N ALA A 16 -3.01 -3.47 -8.77
CA ALA A 16 -4.06 -3.05 -9.71
C ALA A 16 -3.66 -1.87 -10.61
N CYS A 17 -2.84 -0.93 -10.12
CA CYS A 17 -2.51 0.30 -10.84
C CYS A 17 -1.01 0.58 -10.97
N GLY A 18 -0.15 -0.29 -10.44
CA GLY A 18 1.32 -0.15 -10.48
C GLY A 18 1.90 0.97 -9.61
N ARG A 19 1.07 1.85 -9.04
CA ARG A 19 1.57 3.00 -8.27
C ARG A 19 2.23 2.55 -6.95
N PRO A 20 3.42 3.07 -6.62
CA PRO A 20 4.05 2.82 -5.33
C PRO A 20 3.25 3.51 -4.23
N PHE A 21 2.98 2.79 -3.14
CA PHE A 21 2.28 3.33 -1.99
C PHE A 21 3.03 2.99 -0.70
N ALA A 22 3.11 3.97 0.20
CA ALA A 22 3.85 3.84 1.45
C ALA A 22 3.02 3.15 2.52
N TRP A 23 3.70 2.41 3.40
CA TRP A 23 3.11 1.82 4.60
C TRP A 23 2.30 2.83 5.42
N ARG A 24 1.15 2.39 5.92
CA ARG A 24 0.28 3.16 6.82
C ARG A 24 0.06 2.38 8.10
N ARG A 25 -0.04 3.08 9.24
CA ARG A 25 -0.33 2.46 10.55
C ARG A 25 -1.56 1.54 10.54
N LYS A 26 -2.59 1.88 9.77
CA LYS A 26 -3.80 1.04 9.63
C LYS A 26 -3.53 -0.35 9.06
N TRP A 27 -2.38 -0.54 8.42
CA TRP A 27 -1.96 -1.79 7.81
C TRP A 27 -0.96 -2.57 8.66
N ALA A 28 -0.59 -2.10 9.86
CA ALA A 28 0.40 -2.78 10.70
C ALA A 28 0.15 -4.29 10.87
N ARG A 29 -1.13 -4.69 10.99
CA ARG A 29 -1.57 -6.08 11.16
C ARG A 29 -1.77 -6.90 9.88
N CYS A 30 -1.90 -6.25 8.73
CA CYS A 30 -2.25 -6.91 7.44
C CYS A 30 -1.34 -6.46 6.30
N TRP A 31 -0.19 -5.83 6.59
CA TRP A 31 0.69 -5.24 5.57
C TRP A 31 1.18 -6.26 4.55
N ASP A 32 1.31 -7.52 4.95
CA ASP A 32 1.68 -8.61 4.06
C ASP A 32 0.59 -8.88 2.99
N GLU A 33 -0.68 -8.91 3.41
CA GLU A 33 -1.83 -9.08 2.51
C GLU A 33 -2.15 -7.84 1.67
N VAL A 34 -1.74 -6.64 2.11
CA VAL A 34 -2.03 -5.38 1.42
C VAL A 34 -1.18 -5.26 0.15
N ARG A 35 -1.80 -5.60 -0.98
CA ARG A 35 -1.24 -5.45 -2.34
C ARG A 35 -1.78 -4.24 -3.10
N TYR A 36 -2.72 -3.49 -2.52
CA TYR A 36 -3.45 -2.43 -3.21
C TYR A 36 -3.34 -1.09 -2.48
N CYS A 37 -3.12 -0.01 -3.22
CA CYS A 37 -2.98 1.34 -2.65
C CYS A 37 -4.29 1.90 -2.07
N SER A 38 -5.43 1.35 -2.48
CA SER A 38 -6.77 1.78 -2.09
C SER A 38 -7.77 0.62 -2.13
N GLU A 39 -8.88 0.76 -1.41
CA GLU A 39 -10.00 -0.19 -1.48
C GLU A 39 -10.59 -0.26 -2.89
N ARG A 40 -10.64 0.87 -3.61
CA ARG A 40 -11.07 0.90 -5.02
C ARG A 40 -10.23 -0.04 -5.88
N CYS A 41 -8.90 -0.03 -5.73
CA CYS A 41 -8.01 -0.95 -6.43
C CYS A 41 -8.23 -2.41 -6.02
N ARG A 42 -8.47 -2.67 -4.73
CA ARG A 42 -8.79 -4.02 -4.23
C ARG A 42 -10.10 -4.55 -4.83
N HIS A 43 -11.14 -3.72 -4.89
CA HIS A 43 -12.43 -4.10 -5.48
C HIS A 43 -12.38 -4.20 -7.00
N ALA A 44 -11.59 -3.36 -7.67
CA ALA A 44 -11.38 -3.43 -9.12
C ALA A 44 -10.72 -4.77 -9.51
N ALA A 45 -9.67 -5.18 -8.79
CA ALA A 45 -8.99 -6.46 -9.04
C ALA A 45 -9.90 -7.68 -8.84
N ARG A 46 -10.95 -7.60 -8.01
CA ARG A 46 -11.94 -8.69 -7.83
C ARG A 46 -13.03 -8.70 -8.91
N LYS A 47 -13.20 -7.62 -9.69
CA LYS A 47 -14.26 -7.47 -10.69
C LYS A 47 -13.80 -7.73 -12.13
N THR A 48 -12.51 -7.99 -12.35
CA THR A 48 -11.97 -8.29 -13.68
C THR A 48 -11.98 -9.80 -13.96
N SER A 49 -13.11 -10.46 -13.73
CA SER A 49 -13.37 -11.84 -14.14
C SER A 49 -14.60 -11.92 -15.02
#